data_AF-A0A834X1D8-F1
#
_entry.id   AF-A0A834X1D8-F1
#
_cell.length_a   1.000
_cell.length_b   1.000
_cell.length_c   1.000
_cell.angle_alpha   90.00
_cell.angle_beta   90.00
_cell.angle_gamma   90.00
#
_symmetry.space_group_name_H-M   'P 1'
#
loop_
_entity.id
_entity.type
_entity.pdbx_description
1 polymer ?
#
loop_
_entity_poly.entity_id
_entity_poly.type
_entity_poly.pdbx_seq_one_letter_code
_entity_poly.pdbx_strand_id
1 'polypeptide(L)'
;MDPVLEDTYVASEVLKCIHIGLLCVQEDAADRPTMSLVVVMLASDTMTLPNPKNPAFSVGRMNKEDSSTSKNSKDPSVNEVTVSRIVPR
;
A
#
# COMPACT_ATOMS: atom_id res chain seq x y z
N MET A 1 -14.90 1.28 -0.64
CA MET A 1 -15.19 1.90 -1.95
C MET A 1 -16.11 3.07 -1.68
N ASP A 2 -15.99 4.14 -2.46
CA ASP A 2 -16.89 5.29 -2.34
C ASP A 2 -18.35 4.82 -2.50
N PRO A 3 -19.26 5.12 -1.55
CA PRO A 3 -20.67 4.79 -1.68
C PRO A 3 -21.33 5.33 -2.96
N VAL A 4 -20.80 6.42 -3.54
CA VAL A 4 -21.31 6.96 -4.81
C VAL A 4 -21.03 6.02 -5.99
N LEU A 5 -20.08 5.09 -5.83
CA LEU A 5 -19.71 4.12 -6.87
C LEU A 5 -20.45 2.79 -6.72
N GLU A 6 -21.28 2.63 -5.69
CA GLU A 6 -22.13 1.45 -5.51
C GLU A 6 -22.94 1.25 -6.81
N ASP A 7 -22.79 0.08 -7.45
CA ASP A 7 -23.34 -0.30 -8.77
C ASP A 7 -22.68 0.25 -10.05
N THR A 8 -21.62 1.06 -9.96
CA THR A 8 -20.94 1.62 -11.17
C THR A 8 -19.74 0.81 -11.66
N TYR A 9 -19.34 -0.23 -10.93
CA TYR A 9 -18.12 -1.01 -11.24
C TYR A 9 -18.38 -2.51 -11.25
N VAL A 10 -17.58 -3.21 -12.05
CA VAL A 10 -17.50 -4.66 -12.01
C VAL A 10 -16.43 -5.06 -11.00
N ALA A 11 -16.80 -5.80 -9.96
CA ALA A 11 -15.90 -6.14 -8.86
C ALA A 11 -14.64 -6.88 -9.33
N SER A 12 -14.75 -7.77 -10.33
CA SER A 12 -13.60 -8.48 -10.91
C SER A 12 -12.59 -7.54 -11.59
N GLU A 13 -13.07 -6.50 -12.27
CA GLU A 13 -12.21 -5.49 -12.90
C GLU A 13 -11.46 -4.67 -11.85
N VAL A 14 -12.13 -4.30 -10.76
CA VAL A 14 -11.49 -3.57 -9.66
C VAL A 14 -10.44 -4.44 -8.98
N LEU A 15 -10.76 -5.71 -8.69
CA LEU A 15 -9.79 -6.65 -8.11
C LEU A 15 -8.59 -6.89 -9.02
N LYS A 16 -8.82 -7.02 -10.34
CA LYS A 16 -7.78 -7.13 -11.36
C LYS A 16 -6.88 -5.89 -11.37
N CYS A 17 -7.46 -4.69 -11.36
CA CYS A 17 -6.73 -3.42 -11.28
C CYS A 17 -5.88 -3.31 -10.00
N ILE A 18 -6.44 -3.70 -8.84
CA ILE A 18 -5.70 -3.73 -7.57
C ILE A 18 -4.50 -4.69 -7.69
N HIS A 19 -4.73 -5.89 -8.21
CA HIS A 19 -3.70 -6.92 -8.33
C HIS A 19 -2.55 -6.48 -9.27
N ILE A 20 -2.89 -5.91 -10.42
CA ILE A 20 -1.92 -5.32 -11.36
C ILE A 20 -1.17 -4.16 -10.70
N GLY A 21 -1.89 -3.28 -9.98
CA GLY A 21 -1.30 -2.18 -9.24
C GLY A 21 -0.27 -2.65 -8.21
N LEU A 22 -0.55 -3.74 -7.50
CA LEU A 22 0.39 -4.37 -6.57
C LEU A 22 1.64 -4.94 -7.27
N LEU A 23 1.49 -5.50 -8.47
CA LEU A 23 2.62 -5.95 -9.30
C LEU A 23 3.50 -4.79 -9.79
N CYS A 24 2.95 -3.60 -9.99
CA CYS A 24 3.72 -2.43 -10.43
C CYS A 24 4.61 -1.82 -9.35
N VAL A 25 4.34 -2.09 -8.06
CA VAL A 25 5.04 -1.46 -6.93
C VAL A 25 5.91 -2.44 -6.14
N GLN A 26 6.31 -3.55 -6.76
CA GLN A 26 7.21 -4.52 -6.13
C GLN A 26 8.52 -3.89 -5.68
N GLU A 27 9.04 -4.40 -4.57
CA GLU A 27 10.33 -4.00 -4.00
C GLU A 27 11.45 -4.13 -5.04
N ASP A 28 11.62 -5.32 -5.62
CA ASP A 28 12.54 -5.54 -6.73
C ASP A 28 11.99 -4.95 -8.04
N ALA A 29 12.79 -4.14 -8.71
CA ALA A 29 12.43 -3.56 -10.01
C ALA A 29 12.31 -4.61 -11.11
N ALA A 30 13.05 -5.74 -11.01
CA ALA A 30 12.98 -6.83 -11.98
C ALA A 30 11.64 -7.59 -11.93
N ASP A 31 10.93 -7.51 -10.81
CA ASP A 31 9.61 -8.14 -10.64
C ASP A 31 8.45 -7.27 -11.16
N ARG A 32 8.72 -6.01 -11.54
CA ARG A 32 7.68 -5.09 -12.03
C ARG A 32 7.36 -5.42 -13.50
N PRO A 33 6.08 -5.54 -13.87
CA PRO A 33 5.70 -5.78 -15.26
C PRO A 33 6.07 -4.58 -16.13
N THR A 34 6.44 -4.85 -17.38
CA THR A 34 6.59 -3.78 -18.38
C THR A 34 5.22 -3.16 -18.69
N MET A 35 5.20 -1.91 -19.15
CA MET A 35 3.93 -1.26 -19.54
C MET A 35 3.18 -2.02 -20.64
N SER A 36 3.90 -2.67 -21.57
CA SER A 36 3.28 -3.53 -22.59
C SER A 36 2.59 -4.74 -21.97
N LEU A 37 3.22 -5.38 -20.98
CA LEU A 37 2.60 -6.50 -20.25
C LEU A 37 1.38 -6.04 -19.46
N VAL A 38 1.44 -4.87 -18.82
CA VAL A 38 0.29 -4.29 -18.10
C VAL A 38 -0.92 -4.09 -19.03
N VAL A 39 -0.71 -3.57 -20.24
CA VAL A 39 -1.79 -3.42 -21.23
C VAL A 39 -2.40 -4.76 -21.60
N VAL A 40 -1.59 -5.80 -21.79
CA VAL A 40 -2.08 -7.16 -22.06
C VAL A 40 -2.87 -7.73 -20.87
N MET A 41 -2.37 -7.54 -19.64
CA MET A 41 -3.05 -7.99 -18.42
C MET A 41 -4.40 -7.30 -18.21
N LEU A 42 -4.53 -6.03 -18.60
CA LEU A 42 -5.78 -5.28 -18.53
C LEU A 42 -6.77 -5.69 -19.62
N ALA A 43 -6.27 -5.93 -20.84
CA ALA A 43 -7.10 -6.29 -21.99
C ALA A 43 -7.56 -7.76 -22.01
N SER A 44 -6.91 -8.63 -21.23
CA SER A 44 -7.23 -10.06 -21.20
C SER A 44 -8.05 -10.42 -19.96
N ASP A 45 -9.22 -10.99 -20.18
CA ASP A 45 -10.09 -11.48 -19.09
C ASP A 45 -9.71 -12.87 -18.60
N THR A 46 -8.94 -13.63 -19.38
CA THR A 46 -8.60 -15.04 -19.09
C THR A 46 -7.16 -15.23 -18.63
N MET A 47 -6.34 -14.17 -18.65
CA MET A 47 -4.94 -14.27 -18.27
C MET A 47 -4.79 -14.50 -16.77
N THR A 48 -4.06 -15.55 -16.39
CA THR A 48 -3.70 -15.76 -14.99
C THR A 48 -2.58 -14.80 -14.60
N LEU A 49 -2.85 -13.96 -13.60
CA LEU A 49 -1.88 -12.99 -13.10
C LEU A 49 -0.97 -13.63 -12.03
N PRO A 50 0.34 -13.33 -12.01
CA PRO A 50 1.23 -13.82 -10.97
C PRO A 50 0.88 -13.19 -9.63
N ASN A 51 1.14 -13.90 -8.52
CA ASN A 51 0.90 -13.34 -7.18
C ASN A 51 1.90 -12.21 -6.88
N PRO A 52 1.44 -11.06 -6.33
CA PRO A 52 2.34 -10.01 -5.91
C PRO A 52 3.22 -10.46 -4.73
N LYS A 53 4.49 -10.03 -4.74
CA LYS A 53 5.42 -10.12 -3.62
C LYS A 53 5.26 -8.90 -2.70
N ASN A 54 6.30 -8.54 -1.96
CA ASN A 54 6.29 -7.38 -1.07
C ASN A 54 6.45 -6.07 -1.87
N PRO A 55 5.57 -5.08 -1.67
CA PRO A 55 5.78 -3.76 -2.23
C PRO A 55 6.99 -3.05 -1.59
N ALA A 56 7.60 -2.13 -2.32
CA ALA A 56 8.80 -1.38 -1.90
C ALA A 56 8.61 -0.58 -0.58
N PHE A 57 7.37 -0.38 -0.11
CA PHE A 57 7.04 0.38 1.10
C PHE A 57 6.43 -0.45 2.23
N SER A 58 6.56 -1.79 2.18
CA SER A 58 6.04 -2.69 3.23
C SER A 58 6.58 -2.39 4.64
N VAL A 59 7.68 -1.65 4.73
CA VAL A 59 8.39 -1.31 5.98
C VAL A 59 7.72 -0.17 6.77
N GLY A 60 6.69 0.50 6.23
CA GLY A 60 6.15 1.76 6.79
C GLY A 60 5.01 1.67 7.83
N ARG A 61 4.54 0.49 8.24
CA ARG A 61 3.43 0.35 9.21
C ARG A 61 3.69 -0.60 10.39
N MET A 62 4.94 -0.70 10.85
CA MET A 62 5.16 -1.09 12.24
C MET A 62 4.96 0.16 13.11
N ASN A 63 3.71 0.47 13.47
CA ASN A 63 3.46 1.21 14.68
C ASN A 63 3.99 0.34 15.82
N LYS A 64 5.20 0.62 16.30
CA LYS A 64 5.61 0.11 17.61
C LYS A 64 4.69 0.79 18.62
N GLU A 65 3.64 0.09 19.02
CA GLU A 65 3.07 0.26 20.34
C GLU A 65 4.14 -0.19 21.35
N ASP A 66 5.07 0.70 21.68
CA ASP A 66 5.97 0.46 22.80
C ASP A 66 5.21 0.77 24.08
N SER A 67 4.72 -0.32 24.68
CA SER A 67 4.08 -0.35 25.98
C SER A 67 5.06 0.04 27.10
N SER A 68 4.64 1.04 27.87
CA SER A 68 4.98 1.33 29.27
C SER A 68 6.39 1.81 29.63
N THR A 69 6.48 3.04 30.18
CA THR A 69 7.22 3.31 31.43
C THR A 69 6.59 4.51 32.17
N SER A 70 6.09 4.18 33.36
CA SER A 70 5.84 4.97 34.59
C SER A 70 5.13 6.34 34.58
N LYS A 71 4.08 6.36 35.41
CA LYS A 71 3.21 7.42 35.94
C LYS A 71 3.88 8.73 36.40
N ASN A 72 3.01 9.76 36.42
CA ASN A 72 2.97 11.03 37.18
C ASN A 72 3.59 12.23 36.44
N SER A 73 2.91 13.36 36.19
CA SER A 73 1.81 14.06 36.86
C SER A 73 0.95 14.86 35.85
N LYS A 74 -0.28 15.22 36.25
CA LYS A 74 -1.21 16.08 35.50
C LYS A 74 -0.54 17.37 34.99
N ASP A 75 -0.65 17.65 33.69
CA ASP A 75 -1.19 18.91 33.13
C ASP A 75 -1.27 18.82 31.58
N PRO A 76 -2.33 19.34 30.93
CA PRO A 76 -2.44 19.38 29.48
C PRO A 76 -1.73 20.64 28.98
N SER A 77 -0.52 20.53 28.44
CA SER A 77 0.14 21.67 27.80
C SER A 77 0.80 21.25 26.49
N VAL A 78 0.37 21.95 25.45
CA VAL A 78 0.80 21.92 24.05
C VAL A 78 2.33 21.94 23.98
N ASN A 79 2.97 20.91 23.41
CA ASN A 79 4.40 20.93 23.16
C ASN A 79 4.70 20.64 21.69
N GLU A 80 5.56 21.49 21.12
CA GLU A 80 6.05 21.46 19.76
C GLU A 80 6.61 20.09 19.39
N VAL A 81 5.88 19.36 18.56
CA VAL A 81 6.32 18.07 18.03
C VAL A 81 7.45 18.34 17.04
N THR A 82 8.68 17.96 17.40
CA THR A 82 9.75 17.87 16.39
C THR A 82 9.61 16.54 15.67
N VAL A 83 9.12 16.60 14.42
CA VAL A 83 9.00 15.44 13.53
C VAL A 83 10.39 15.09 12.98
N SER A 84 10.91 13.91 13.33
CA SER A 84 12.14 13.38 12.71
C SER A 84 11.82 12.66 11.40
N ARG A 85 12.63 12.92 10.36
CA ARG A 85 12.50 12.28 9.05
C ARG A 85 13.38 11.05 8.96
N ILE A 86 12.79 9.93 8.57
CA ILE A 86 13.51 8.71 8.21
C ILE A 86 13.80 8.79 6.70
N VAL A 87 15.05 8.59 6.29
CA VAL A 87 15.45 8.59 4.87
C VAL A 87 15.76 7.16 4.43
N PRO A 88 15.23 6.67 3.29
CA PRO A 88 15.63 5.39 2.74
C PRO A 88 17.07 5.43 2.25
N ARG A 89 17.76 4.30 2.32
CA ARG A 89 19.18 4.18 1.99
C ARG A 89 19.44 4.19 0.49
#